data_AF-A0A918PY65-F1
#
_entry.id   AF-A0A918PY65-F1
#
_cell.length_a   1.000
_cell.length_b   1.000
_cell.length_c   1.000
_cell.angle_alpha   90.00
_cell.angle_beta   90.00
_cell.angle_gamma   90.00
#
_symmetry.space_group_name_H-M   'P 1'
#
loop_
_entity.id
_entity.type
_entity.pdbx_description
1 polymer ?
#
loop_
_entity_poly.entity_id
_entity_poly.type
_entity_poly.pdbx_seq_one_letter_code
_entity_poly.pdbx_strand_id
1 'polypeptide(L)'
;MTKLSLRAVQKLTCKKRDAWWTVFLVDPLATRLLLVVARFRFITPNRVTWAALFIGLASAGFFLRGDTGSLIVGAVLYHLSFVLDCIDGKLARLKGNGTVFGGWLDYVFDRIRVLFCALALMGGQFLRTDDERYLLAALAVVFLDMLRYVDALQIYKMRMSMRTKIEKVTKEREEAERAVRGLPEEAEEPEQLVFMEDLLRDHPGAAAETLREQAGAANVVDLHEQFRGQFPWYTRIRRALLRTRIRPHLVSGIEFQMFVFIVGPLIGQILWTTVVSAALLMLFELVIMYKFWLSTRDYTRVMEQLSQETPRAGAIAPQLHRGRHRRAAQEDELRAEEHHRAPEPEGHPGLPHRPHPHATPHVPGFPQQTAQPGTPPQHSDTVPFPHLGTARSSWPHGTPGTWENSR
;
A
#
# COMPACT_ATOMS: atom_id res chain seq x y z
N MET A 1 -32.14 -12.77 -21.48
CA MET A 1 -31.61 -11.94 -20.38
C MET A 1 -32.78 -11.61 -19.46
N THR A 2 -32.83 -12.24 -18.29
CA THR A 2 -33.77 -11.89 -17.21
C THR A 2 -33.76 -10.37 -17.01
N LYS A 3 -34.93 -9.75 -16.84
CA LYS A 3 -35.06 -8.31 -16.60
C LYS A 3 -34.36 -7.97 -15.28
N LEU A 4 -33.06 -7.71 -15.32
CA LEU A 4 -32.30 -7.24 -14.17
C LEU A 4 -32.91 -5.90 -13.77
N SER A 5 -33.44 -5.83 -12.55
CA SER A 5 -33.96 -4.58 -12.02
C SER A 5 -32.82 -3.56 -11.91
N LEU A 6 -33.12 -2.27 -12.11
CA LEU A 6 -32.12 -1.19 -11.99
C LEU A 6 -31.34 -1.27 -10.66
N ARG A 7 -32.04 -1.61 -9.57
CA ARG A 7 -31.45 -1.77 -8.23
C ARG A 7 -30.49 -2.96 -8.15
N ALA A 8 -30.81 -4.07 -8.81
CA ALA A 8 -29.91 -5.23 -8.86
C ALA A 8 -28.63 -4.86 -9.63
N VAL A 9 -28.75 -4.22 -10.80
CA VAL A 9 -27.58 -3.80 -11.58
C VAL A 9 -26.72 -2.79 -10.82
N GLN A 10 -27.33 -1.84 -10.12
CA GLN A 10 -26.59 -0.89 -9.27
C GLN A 10 -25.80 -1.62 -8.19
N LYS A 11 -26.42 -2.58 -7.49
CA LYS A 11 -25.76 -3.35 -6.44
C LYS A 11 -24.59 -4.19 -6.94
N LEU A 12 -24.66 -4.72 -8.16
CA LEU A 12 -23.58 -5.51 -8.77
C LEU A 12 -22.45 -4.66 -9.36
N THR A 13 -22.76 -3.49 -9.93
CA THR A 13 -21.83 -2.77 -10.81
C THR A 13 -21.25 -1.50 -10.18
N CYS A 14 -21.93 -0.91 -9.21
CA CYS A 14 -21.49 0.33 -8.59
C CYS A 14 -20.51 0.04 -7.44
N LYS A 15 -19.42 0.83 -7.36
CA LYS A 15 -18.39 0.66 -6.33
C LYS A 15 -18.98 0.85 -4.93
N LYS A 16 -18.42 0.15 -3.93
CA LYS A 16 -18.82 0.30 -2.51
C LYS A 16 -18.66 1.74 -2.02
N ARG A 17 -17.64 2.45 -2.52
CA ARG A 17 -17.34 3.85 -2.18
C ARG A 17 -16.91 4.58 -3.45
N ASP A 18 -17.41 5.79 -3.65
CA ASP A 18 -17.05 6.62 -4.81
C ASP A 18 -17.13 8.13 -4.46
N ALA A 19 -16.71 8.98 -5.41
CA ALA A 19 -16.92 10.43 -5.37
C ALA A 19 -18.41 10.74 -5.21
N TRP A 20 -18.75 11.76 -4.43
CA TRP A 20 -20.16 12.17 -4.34
C TRP A 20 -20.69 12.66 -5.70
N TRP A 21 -19.83 13.27 -6.52
CA TRP A 21 -20.17 13.64 -7.89
C TRP A 21 -20.58 12.41 -8.71
N THR A 22 -19.79 11.33 -8.63
CA THR A 22 -20.10 10.08 -9.33
C THR A 22 -21.40 9.48 -8.79
N VAL A 23 -21.58 9.41 -7.47
CA VAL A 23 -22.77 8.81 -6.85
C VAL A 23 -24.06 9.54 -7.24
N PHE A 24 -24.06 10.87 -7.22
CA PHE A 24 -25.29 11.64 -7.43
C PHE A 24 -25.56 12.00 -8.88
N LEU A 25 -24.53 12.33 -9.65
CA LEU A 25 -24.70 12.85 -11.02
C LEU A 25 -24.44 11.78 -12.08
N VAL A 26 -23.46 10.89 -11.85
CA VAL A 26 -23.04 9.93 -12.88
C VAL A 26 -23.74 8.58 -12.74
N ASP A 27 -23.78 7.98 -11.55
CA ASP A 27 -24.31 6.64 -11.31
C ASP A 27 -25.77 6.48 -11.78
N PRO A 28 -26.70 7.44 -11.56
CA PRO A 28 -28.07 7.33 -12.07
C PRO A 28 -28.14 7.31 -13.59
N LEU A 29 -27.30 8.11 -14.26
CA LEU A 29 -27.23 8.18 -15.72
C LEU A 29 -26.52 6.95 -16.30
N ALA A 30 -25.34 6.64 -15.77
CA ALA A 30 -24.49 5.53 -16.17
C ALA A 30 -25.21 4.19 -16.04
N THR A 31 -25.97 3.96 -14.97
CA THR A 31 -26.73 2.70 -14.79
C THR A 31 -27.80 2.54 -15.88
N ARG A 32 -28.52 3.60 -16.20
CA ARG A 32 -29.56 3.56 -17.24
C ARG A 32 -28.95 3.30 -18.61
N LEU A 33 -27.86 3.99 -18.92
CA LEU A 33 -27.14 3.79 -20.18
C LEU A 33 -26.50 2.40 -20.24
N LEU A 34 -25.98 1.89 -19.12
CA LEU A 34 -25.43 0.54 -19.02
C LEU A 34 -26.45 -0.53 -19.39
N LEU A 35 -27.72 -0.41 -18.99
CA LEU A 35 -28.77 -1.37 -19.39
C LEU A 35 -28.99 -1.41 -20.91
N VAL A 36 -28.87 -0.24 -21.56
CA VAL A 36 -29.00 -0.13 -23.02
C VAL A 36 -27.77 -0.73 -23.69
N VAL A 37 -26.58 -0.33 -23.25
CA VAL A 37 -25.29 -0.79 -23.80
C VAL A 37 -25.10 -2.29 -23.60
N ALA A 38 -25.48 -2.83 -22.44
CA ALA A 38 -25.35 -4.25 -22.13
C ALA A 38 -26.22 -5.16 -23.02
N ARG A 39 -27.29 -4.60 -23.65
CA ARG A 39 -28.10 -5.33 -24.63
C ARG A 39 -27.30 -5.70 -25.88
N PHE A 40 -26.31 -4.90 -26.23
CA PHE A 40 -25.51 -5.10 -27.43
C PHE A 40 -24.30 -5.98 -27.13
N ARG A 41 -24.29 -7.19 -27.71
CA ARG A 41 -23.25 -8.20 -27.44
C ARG A 41 -21.87 -7.79 -27.97
N PHE A 42 -21.83 -6.98 -29.03
CA PHE A 42 -20.59 -6.51 -29.67
C PHE A 42 -19.91 -5.34 -28.96
N ILE A 43 -20.58 -4.68 -28.01
CA ILE A 43 -19.98 -3.58 -27.25
C ILE A 43 -19.13 -4.16 -26.12
N THR A 44 -17.81 -4.01 -26.24
CA THR A 44 -16.83 -4.42 -25.22
C THR A 44 -16.44 -3.23 -24.33
N PRO A 45 -16.02 -3.45 -23.07
CA PRO A 45 -15.54 -2.38 -22.20
C PRO A 45 -14.49 -1.49 -22.88
N ASN A 46 -13.47 -2.09 -23.49
CA ASN A 46 -12.41 -1.33 -24.18
C ASN A 46 -12.93 -0.43 -25.31
N ARG A 47 -13.98 -0.84 -26.05
CA ARG A 47 -14.58 0.02 -27.09
C ARG A 47 -15.26 1.24 -26.48
N VAL A 48 -15.88 1.07 -25.31
CA VAL A 48 -16.47 2.18 -24.56
C VAL A 48 -15.38 3.11 -24.04
N THR A 49 -14.27 2.57 -23.54
CA THR A 49 -13.08 3.35 -23.12
C THR A 49 -12.52 4.21 -24.26
N TRP A 50 -12.38 3.64 -25.46
CA TRP A 50 -11.97 4.39 -26.65
C TRP A 50 -12.98 5.49 -27.03
N ALA A 51 -14.28 5.18 -27.00
CA ALA A 51 -15.31 6.17 -27.27
C ALA A 51 -15.29 7.32 -26.24
N ALA A 52 -15.08 7.00 -24.96
CA ALA A 52 -14.92 7.98 -23.89
C ALA A 52 -13.73 8.90 -24.18
N LEU A 53 -12.58 8.36 -24.58
CA LEU A 53 -11.41 9.16 -24.95
C LEU A 53 -11.70 10.11 -26.12
N PHE A 54 -12.26 9.62 -27.23
CA PHE A 54 -12.52 10.46 -28.40
C PHE A 54 -13.51 11.58 -28.11
N ILE A 55 -14.54 11.31 -27.30
CA ILE A 55 -15.48 12.35 -26.84
C ILE A 55 -14.77 13.35 -25.91
N GLY A 56 -13.85 12.88 -25.07
CA GLY A 56 -13.02 13.75 -24.23
C GLY A 56 -12.08 14.64 -25.04
N LEU A 57 -11.48 14.13 -26.11
CA LEU A 57 -10.65 14.93 -27.02
C LEU A 57 -11.49 15.91 -27.85
N ALA A 58 -12.71 15.51 -28.25
CA ALA A 58 -13.65 16.43 -28.88
C ALA A 58 -13.99 17.60 -27.95
N SER A 59 -14.21 17.32 -26.65
CA SER A 59 -14.37 18.37 -25.63
C SER A 59 -13.20 19.34 -25.61
N ALA A 60 -11.96 18.84 -25.63
CA ALA A 60 -10.77 19.70 -25.69
C ALA A 60 -10.80 20.60 -26.94
N GLY A 61 -11.20 20.08 -28.11
CA GLY A 61 -11.35 20.88 -29.32
C GLY A 61 -12.35 22.04 -29.19
N PHE A 62 -13.46 21.82 -28.48
CA PHE A 62 -14.42 22.89 -28.17
C PHE A 62 -13.87 23.89 -27.15
N PHE A 63 -13.21 23.41 -26.10
CA PHE A 63 -12.56 24.27 -25.12
C PHE A 63 -11.52 25.22 -25.72
N LEU A 64 -10.77 24.76 -26.73
CA LEU A 64 -9.76 25.57 -27.42
C LEU A 64 -10.35 26.78 -28.17
N ARG A 65 -11.62 26.71 -28.61
CA ARG A 65 -12.27 27.87 -29.26
C ARG A 65 -12.52 29.02 -28.29
N GLY A 66 -12.71 28.69 -27.01
CA GLY A 66 -12.83 29.63 -25.89
C GLY A 66 -14.08 30.52 -25.85
N ASP A 67 -14.97 30.50 -26.85
CA ASP A 67 -16.23 31.23 -26.81
C ASP A 67 -17.24 30.54 -25.87
N THR A 68 -18.19 31.32 -25.32
CA THR A 68 -19.15 30.83 -24.30
C THR A 68 -19.94 29.61 -24.77
N GLY A 69 -20.37 29.59 -26.04
CA GLY A 69 -21.11 28.46 -26.60
C GLY A 69 -20.25 27.19 -26.66
N SER A 70 -19.04 27.32 -27.18
CA SER A 70 -18.08 26.22 -27.23
C SER A 70 -17.65 25.74 -25.85
N LEU A 71 -17.51 26.63 -24.86
CA LEU A 71 -17.21 26.27 -23.48
C LEU A 71 -18.32 25.39 -22.86
N ILE A 72 -19.59 25.74 -23.07
CA ILE A 72 -20.73 24.95 -22.59
C ILE A 72 -20.76 23.58 -23.29
N VAL A 73 -20.59 23.56 -24.61
CA VAL A 73 -20.56 22.30 -25.38
C VAL A 73 -19.39 21.42 -24.93
N GLY A 74 -18.22 22.00 -24.71
CA GLY A 74 -17.06 21.32 -24.14
C GLY A 74 -17.39 20.72 -22.77
N ALA A 75 -17.94 21.49 -21.84
CA ALA A 75 -18.33 20.99 -20.52
C ALA A 75 -19.30 19.80 -20.58
N VAL A 76 -20.29 19.84 -21.47
CA VAL A 76 -21.24 18.74 -21.68
C VAL A 76 -20.55 17.50 -22.27
N LEU A 77 -19.66 17.68 -23.26
CA LEU A 77 -18.91 16.57 -23.85
C LEU A 77 -17.92 15.96 -22.85
N TYR A 78 -17.26 16.78 -22.03
CA TYR A 78 -16.39 16.32 -20.96
C TYR A 78 -17.17 15.46 -19.96
N HIS A 79 -18.35 15.94 -19.52
CA HIS A 79 -19.21 15.18 -18.63
C HIS A 79 -19.67 13.86 -19.26
N LEU A 80 -20.06 13.87 -20.54
CA LEU A 80 -20.46 12.67 -21.28
C LEU A 80 -19.30 11.67 -21.39
N SER A 81 -18.08 12.14 -21.69
CA SER A 81 -16.87 11.31 -21.69
C SER A 81 -16.67 10.63 -20.34
N PHE A 82 -16.76 11.39 -19.24
CA PHE A 82 -16.61 10.86 -17.89
C PHE A 82 -17.71 9.84 -17.52
N VAL A 83 -18.95 10.05 -17.99
CA VAL A 83 -20.04 9.08 -17.82
C VAL A 83 -19.73 7.77 -18.54
N LEU A 84 -19.18 7.83 -19.77
CA LEU A 84 -18.81 6.64 -20.54
C LEU A 84 -17.63 5.88 -19.92
N ASP A 85 -16.63 6.59 -19.42
CA ASP A 85 -15.54 6.07 -18.56
C ASP A 85 -16.12 5.24 -17.41
N CYS A 86 -17.08 5.82 -16.68
CA CYS A 86 -17.73 5.13 -15.58
C CYS A 86 -18.56 3.91 -16.03
N ILE A 87 -19.02 3.88 -17.28
CA ILE A 87 -19.80 2.77 -17.84
C ILE A 87 -18.90 1.61 -18.23
N ASP A 88 -17.70 1.84 -18.74
CA ASP A 88 -16.83 0.74 -19.17
C ASP A 88 -16.49 -0.21 -18.02
N GLY A 89 -16.19 0.32 -16.83
CA GLY A 89 -15.86 -0.45 -15.64
C GLY A 89 -17.09 -1.14 -15.07
N LYS A 90 -18.26 -0.47 -15.13
CA LYS A 90 -19.54 -1.09 -14.76
C LYS A 90 -19.91 -2.23 -15.72
N LEU A 91 -19.63 -2.07 -17.01
CA LEU A 91 -19.85 -3.08 -18.04
C LEU A 91 -18.91 -4.27 -17.89
N ALA A 92 -17.64 -4.03 -17.58
CA ALA A 92 -16.65 -5.06 -17.30
C ALA A 92 -17.07 -5.92 -16.09
N ARG A 93 -17.55 -5.29 -15.01
CA ARG A 93 -18.09 -6.00 -13.83
C ARG A 93 -19.37 -6.78 -14.15
N LEU A 94 -20.27 -6.20 -14.96
CA LEU A 94 -21.52 -6.85 -15.33
C LEU A 94 -21.30 -8.08 -16.24
N LYS A 95 -20.37 -7.99 -17.20
CA LYS A 95 -20.07 -9.06 -18.16
C LYS A 95 -19.05 -10.07 -17.65
N GLY A 96 -18.34 -9.77 -16.56
CA GLY A 96 -17.26 -10.61 -16.03
C GLY A 96 -16.05 -10.74 -16.97
N ASN A 97 -15.87 -9.80 -17.90
CA ASN A 97 -14.83 -9.84 -18.93
C ASN A 97 -13.82 -8.68 -18.82
N GLY A 98 -13.70 -8.08 -17.63
CA GLY A 98 -12.68 -7.08 -17.34
C GLY A 98 -11.28 -7.68 -17.43
N THR A 99 -10.33 -6.92 -17.97
CA THR A 99 -8.93 -7.34 -18.12
C THR A 99 -7.99 -6.36 -17.44
N VAL A 100 -6.79 -6.84 -17.05
CA VAL A 100 -5.74 -5.98 -16.48
C VAL A 100 -5.35 -4.87 -17.48
N PHE A 101 -5.24 -5.22 -18.76
CA PHE A 101 -4.97 -4.24 -19.82
C PHE A 101 -6.09 -3.20 -19.93
N GLY A 102 -7.36 -3.60 -19.85
CA GLY A 102 -8.50 -2.67 -19.87
C GLY A 102 -8.46 -1.68 -18.71
N GLY A 103 -8.15 -2.16 -17.49
CA GLY A 103 -8.00 -1.28 -16.32
C GLY A 103 -6.80 -0.33 -16.42
N TRP A 104 -5.70 -0.76 -17.05
CA TRP A 104 -4.57 0.12 -17.35
C TRP A 104 -4.93 1.15 -18.44
N LEU A 105 -5.69 0.74 -19.46
CA LEU A 105 -6.09 1.61 -20.57
C LEU A 105 -7.03 2.72 -20.10
N ASP A 106 -8.08 2.38 -19.35
CA ASP A 106 -9.00 3.31 -18.67
C ASP A 106 -8.20 4.35 -17.87
N TYR A 107 -7.25 3.87 -17.07
CA TYR A 107 -6.37 4.72 -16.31
C TYR A 107 -5.56 5.73 -17.17
N VAL A 108 -4.92 5.27 -18.24
CA VAL A 108 -4.10 6.15 -19.10
C VAL A 108 -4.98 7.16 -19.85
N PHE A 109 -6.15 6.73 -20.33
CA PHE A 109 -7.04 7.58 -21.13
C PHE A 109 -7.67 8.70 -20.31
N ASP A 110 -7.99 8.44 -19.05
CA ASP A 110 -8.40 9.50 -18.12
C ASP A 110 -7.32 10.59 -17.98
N ARG A 111 -6.04 10.21 -17.86
CA ARG A 111 -4.93 11.17 -17.77
C ARG A 111 -4.76 11.98 -19.06
N ILE A 112 -4.82 11.32 -20.20
CA ILE A 112 -4.76 11.98 -21.51
C ILE A 112 -5.91 12.99 -21.63
N ARG A 113 -7.14 12.57 -21.33
CA ARG A 113 -8.32 13.45 -21.36
C ARG A 113 -8.12 14.69 -20.51
N VAL A 114 -7.70 14.54 -19.25
CA VAL A 114 -7.49 15.66 -18.32
C VAL A 114 -6.40 16.61 -18.82
N LEU A 115 -5.27 16.08 -19.29
CA LEU A 115 -4.17 16.90 -19.82
C LEU A 115 -4.61 17.74 -21.02
N PHE A 116 -5.22 17.11 -22.03
CA PHE A 116 -5.66 17.81 -23.23
C PHE A 116 -6.78 18.81 -22.93
N CYS A 117 -7.71 18.48 -22.03
CA CYS A 117 -8.76 19.42 -21.63
C CYS A 117 -8.23 20.59 -20.81
N ALA A 118 -7.26 20.38 -19.92
CA ALA A 118 -6.60 21.45 -19.16
C ALA A 118 -5.90 22.44 -20.09
N LEU A 119 -5.06 21.94 -21.00
CA LEU A 119 -4.33 22.75 -21.95
C LEU A 119 -5.28 23.48 -22.90
N ALA A 120 -6.31 22.80 -23.40
CA ALA A 120 -7.24 23.40 -24.35
C ALA A 120 -8.18 24.43 -23.69
N LEU A 121 -8.68 24.18 -22.48
CA LEU A 121 -9.56 25.11 -21.77
C LEU A 121 -8.82 26.40 -21.44
N MET A 122 -7.65 26.26 -20.81
CA MET A 122 -6.88 27.42 -20.39
C MET A 122 -6.20 28.11 -21.58
N GLY A 123 -5.64 27.35 -22.50
CA GLY A 123 -5.06 27.89 -23.74
C GLY A 123 -6.09 28.59 -24.61
N GLY A 124 -7.29 28.03 -24.74
CA GLY A 124 -8.40 28.66 -25.48
C GLY A 124 -8.86 29.97 -24.84
N GLN A 125 -8.87 30.06 -23.51
CA GLN A 125 -9.15 31.33 -22.82
C GLN A 125 -8.01 32.34 -22.99
N PHE A 126 -6.75 31.91 -22.87
CA PHE A 126 -5.59 32.76 -23.11
C PHE A 126 -5.63 33.37 -24.53
N LEU A 127 -5.83 32.55 -25.57
CA LEU A 127 -5.88 33.03 -26.96
C LEU A 127 -6.99 34.06 -27.23
N ARG A 128 -8.01 34.15 -26.38
CA ARG A 128 -9.11 35.11 -26.50
C ARG A 128 -8.95 36.35 -25.63
N THR A 129 -8.37 36.20 -24.46
CA THR A 129 -8.32 37.24 -23.42
C THR A 129 -6.96 37.88 -23.29
N ASP A 130 -5.91 37.23 -23.80
CA ASP A 130 -4.50 37.57 -23.61
C ASP A 130 -4.08 37.63 -22.12
N ASP A 131 -4.83 36.95 -21.24
CA ASP A 131 -4.55 36.91 -19.81
C ASP A 131 -3.66 35.70 -19.47
N GLU A 132 -2.39 35.98 -19.18
CA GLU A 132 -1.37 34.98 -18.81
C GLU A 132 -1.74 34.13 -17.60
N ARG A 133 -2.67 34.59 -16.75
CA ARG A 133 -3.15 33.81 -15.59
C ARG A 133 -3.76 32.48 -16.00
N TYR A 134 -4.33 32.38 -17.19
CA TYR A 134 -4.83 31.10 -17.71
C TYR A 134 -3.70 30.10 -17.95
N LEU A 135 -2.53 30.54 -18.43
CA LEU A 135 -1.38 29.66 -18.62
C LEU A 135 -0.87 29.12 -17.28
N LEU A 136 -0.80 29.97 -16.26
CA LEU A 136 -0.48 29.56 -14.89
C LEU A 136 -1.54 28.60 -14.33
N ALA A 137 -2.83 28.85 -14.60
CA ALA A 137 -3.91 27.96 -14.20
C ALA A 137 -3.80 26.58 -14.88
N ALA A 138 -3.41 26.52 -16.17
CA ALA A 138 -3.15 25.26 -16.87
C ALA A 138 -2.04 24.46 -16.18
N LEU A 139 -0.91 25.12 -15.91
CA LEU A 139 0.21 24.50 -15.22
C LEU A 139 -0.21 24.01 -13.83
N ALA A 140 -0.94 24.82 -13.07
CA ALA A 140 -1.42 24.46 -11.74
C ALA A 140 -2.38 23.26 -11.78
N VAL A 141 -3.32 23.22 -12.73
CA VAL A 141 -4.28 22.11 -12.88
C VAL A 141 -3.56 20.80 -13.19
N VAL A 142 -2.63 20.81 -14.15
CA VAL A 142 -1.85 19.62 -14.52
C VAL A 142 -0.95 19.18 -13.37
N PHE A 143 -0.27 20.13 -12.72
CA PHE A 143 0.59 19.86 -11.58
C PHE A 143 -0.18 19.25 -10.41
N LEU A 144 -1.32 19.82 -10.02
CA LEU A 144 -2.12 19.31 -8.91
C LEU A 144 -2.76 17.95 -9.21
N ASP A 145 -3.21 17.72 -10.44
CA ASP A 145 -3.72 16.41 -10.85
C ASP A 145 -2.62 15.32 -10.80
N MET A 146 -1.39 15.67 -11.19
CA MET A 146 -0.21 14.81 -11.09
C MET A 146 0.21 14.58 -9.62
N LEU A 147 0.33 15.64 -8.82
CA LEU A 147 0.74 15.58 -7.42
C LEU A 147 -0.17 14.64 -6.63
N ARG A 148 -1.48 14.88 -6.70
CA ARG A 148 -2.50 14.03 -6.10
C ARG A 148 -2.38 12.57 -6.52
N TYR A 149 -2.07 12.33 -7.80
CA TYR A 149 -1.90 10.97 -8.30
C TYR A 149 -0.67 10.28 -7.70
N VAL A 150 0.48 10.97 -7.71
CA VAL A 150 1.72 10.46 -7.14
C VAL A 150 1.55 10.18 -5.65
N ASP A 151 0.95 11.12 -4.92
CA ASP A 151 0.71 11.00 -3.48
C ASP A 151 -0.17 9.80 -3.15
N ALA A 152 -1.29 9.63 -3.88
CA ALA A 152 -2.17 8.48 -3.70
C ALA A 152 -1.44 7.14 -3.94
N LEU A 153 -0.57 7.06 -4.95
CA LEU A 153 0.23 5.87 -5.21
C LEU A 153 1.28 5.61 -4.13
N GLN A 154 1.98 6.64 -3.67
CA GLN A 154 3.03 6.49 -2.65
C GLN A 154 2.44 6.09 -1.31
N ILE A 155 1.33 6.69 -0.91
CA ILE A 155 0.58 6.30 0.29
C ILE A 155 0.14 4.84 0.18
N TYR A 156 -0.39 4.42 -0.96
CA TYR A 156 -0.78 3.02 -1.18
C TYR A 156 0.41 2.06 -1.02
N LYS A 157 1.52 2.32 -1.73
CA LYS A 157 2.74 1.50 -1.65
C LYS A 157 3.27 1.42 -0.22
N MET A 158 3.28 2.54 0.50
CA MET A 158 3.78 2.57 1.86
C MET A 158 2.88 1.81 2.83
N ARG A 159 1.54 1.93 2.70
CA ARG A 159 0.60 1.14 3.52
C ARG A 159 0.75 -0.35 3.29
N MET A 160 0.89 -0.78 2.03
CA MET A 160 1.14 -2.20 1.72
C MET A 160 2.47 -2.66 2.31
N SER A 161 3.55 -1.86 2.17
CA SER A 161 4.84 -2.19 2.76
C SER A 161 4.80 -2.30 4.28
N MET A 162 4.10 -1.40 4.98
CA MET A 162 3.91 -1.46 6.42
C MET A 162 3.18 -2.74 6.85
N ARG A 163 2.10 -3.11 6.15
CA ARG A 163 1.34 -4.33 6.40
C ARG A 163 2.19 -5.59 6.23
N THR A 164 2.87 -5.72 5.08
CA THR A 164 3.73 -6.88 4.79
C THR A 164 4.88 -7.02 5.80
N LYS A 165 5.44 -5.90 6.28
CA LYS A 165 6.48 -5.94 7.32
C LYS A 165 5.94 -6.43 8.66
N ILE A 166 4.75 -5.98 9.06
CA ILE A 166 4.11 -6.47 10.30
C ILE A 166 3.81 -7.95 10.16
N GLU A 167 3.16 -8.39 9.08
CA GLU A 167 2.86 -9.81 8.81
C GLU A 167 4.11 -10.67 8.88
N LYS A 168 5.20 -10.24 8.25
CA LYS A 168 6.47 -10.95 8.26
C LYS A 168 7.05 -11.10 9.68
N VAL A 169 7.11 -10.01 10.44
CA VAL A 169 7.67 -10.03 11.80
C VAL A 169 6.79 -10.81 12.77
N THR A 170 5.47 -10.71 12.65
CA THR A 170 4.53 -11.53 13.44
C THR A 170 4.73 -13.02 13.16
N LYS A 171 4.86 -13.40 11.87
CA LYS A 171 5.08 -14.80 11.50
C LYS A 171 6.41 -15.34 12.01
N GLU A 172 7.50 -14.59 11.84
CA GLU A 172 8.83 -14.96 12.36
C GLU A 172 8.81 -15.15 13.88
N ARG A 173 8.04 -14.34 14.60
CA ARG A 173 7.85 -14.48 16.05
C ARG A 173 7.10 -15.76 16.40
N GLU A 174 5.96 -16.03 15.77
CA GLU A 174 5.20 -17.24 16.04
C GLU A 174 6.01 -18.51 15.76
N GLU A 175 6.82 -18.50 14.70
CA GLU A 175 7.75 -19.59 14.38
C GLU A 175 8.82 -19.74 15.48
N ALA A 176 9.39 -18.64 15.98
CA ALA A 176 10.35 -18.67 17.09
C ALA A 176 9.71 -19.17 18.40
N GLU A 177 8.50 -18.74 18.73
CA GLU A 177 7.76 -19.22 19.91
C GLU A 177 7.40 -20.70 19.80
N ARG A 178 6.99 -21.16 18.61
CA ARG A 178 6.73 -22.58 18.35
C ARG A 178 8.01 -23.42 18.47
N ALA A 179 9.13 -22.94 17.94
CA ALA A 179 10.43 -23.60 18.06
C ALA A 179 10.87 -23.72 19.53
N VAL A 180 10.63 -22.70 20.35
CA VAL A 180 10.92 -22.75 21.80
C VAL A 180 9.97 -23.70 22.54
N ARG A 181 8.69 -23.77 22.15
CA ARG A 181 7.69 -24.65 22.78
C ARG A 181 7.76 -26.10 22.33
N GLY A 182 8.56 -26.44 21.32
CA GLY A 182 8.73 -27.81 20.82
C GLY A 182 7.48 -28.41 20.16
N LEU A 183 6.59 -27.56 19.63
CA LEU A 183 5.37 -27.99 18.94
C LEU A 183 5.73 -28.45 17.50
N PRO A 184 5.15 -29.56 16.99
CA PRO A 184 5.39 -30.03 15.62
C PRO A 184 4.88 -29.01 14.58
N GLU A 185 5.58 -28.90 13.43
CA GLU A 185 5.27 -27.94 12.35
C GLU A 185 3.84 -28.08 11.79
N GLU A 186 3.18 -29.22 12.00
CA GLU A 186 1.88 -29.57 11.40
C GLU A 186 0.66 -29.31 12.32
N ALA A 187 0.85 -28.85 13.56
CA ALA A 187 -0.26 -28.63 14.49
C ALA A 187 -0.71 -27.16 14.57
N GLU A 188 -1.96 -26.94 14.12
CA GLU A 188 -2.76 -25.70 14.11
C GLU A 188 -2.32 -24.60 13.13
N GLU A 189 -3.27 -24.16 12.28
CA GLU A 189 -3.08 -22.99 11.43
C GLU A 189 -2.76 -21.77 12.32
N PRO A 190 -1.74 -20.97 11.98
CA PRO A 190 -1.38 -19.79 12.79
C PRO A 190 -2.60 -18.89 12.97
N GLU A 191 -2.83 -18.42 14.20
CA GLU A 191 -3.90 -17.45 14.47
C GLU A 191 -3.72 -16.26 13.52
N GLN A 192 -4.67 -16.09 12.61
CA GLN A 192 -4.51 -15.16 11.50
C GLN A 192 -4.41 -13.72 12.02
N LEU A 193 -3.28 -13.04 11.77
CA LEU A 193 -3.14 -11.61 12.01
C LEU A 193 -4.22 -10.85 11.24
N VAL A 194 -5.06 -10.09 11.95
CA VAL A 194 -6.14 -9.32 11.32
C VAL A 194 -5.89 -7.83 11.50
N PHE A 195 -5.89 -7.07 10.39
CA PHE A 195 -5.86 -5.62 10.49
C PHE A 195 -7.26 -5.07 10.81
N MET A 196 -7.35 -4.18 11.79
CA MET A 196 -8.60 -3.52 12.19
C MET A 196 -9.30 -2.83 11.00
N GLU A 197 -8.54 -2.32 10.03
CA GLU A 197 -9.10 -1.71 8.82
C GLU A 197 -9.92 -2.69 7.97
N ASP A 198 -9.54 -3.97 7.92
CA ASP A 198 -10.27 -5.00 7.18
C ASP A 198 -11.56 -5.38 7.91
N LEU A 199 -11.52 -5.56 9.24
CA LEU A 199 -12.72 -5.78 10.06
C LEU A 199 -13.74 -4.65 9.91
N LEU A 200 -13.27 -3.39 9.95
CA LEU A 200 -14.13 -2.21 9.75
C LEU A 200 -14.60 -2.03 8.31
N ARG A 201 -13.96 -2.69 7.33
CA ARG A 201 -14.41 -2.69 5.93
C ARG A 201 -15.57 -3.67 5.77
N ASP A 202 -15.49 -4.83 6.40
CA ASP A 202 -16.47 -5.89 6.25
C ASP A 202 -17.69 -5.69 7.16
N HIS A 203 -17.51 -4.99 8.29
CA HIS A 203 -18.57 -4.60 9.22
C HIS A 203 -18.70 -3.06 9.38
N PRO A 204 -19.22 -2.34 8.37
CA PRO A 204 -19.19 -0.86 8.29
C PRO A 204 -20.04 -0.09 9.34
N GLY A 205 -20.57 -0.76 10.37
CA GLY A 205 -21.34 -0.16 11.47
C GLY A 205 -20.94 -0.61 12.87
N ALA A 206 -20.06 -1.62 12.99
CA ALA A 206 -19.63 -2.14 14.28
C ALA A 206 -18.58 -1.22 14.94
N ALA A 207 -18.54 -1.22 16.28
CA ALA A 207 -17.53 -0.48 17.02
C ALA A 207 -16.18 -1.19 16.93
N ALA A 208 -15.09 -0.42 16.84
CA ALA A 208 -13.75 -1.01 16.71
C ALA A 208 -13.39 -1.88 17.91
N GLU A 209 -13.80 -1.49 19.12
CA GLU A 209 -13.60 -2.26 20.35
C GLU A 209 -14.33 -3.60 20.28
N THR A 210 -15.60 -3.62 19.88
CA THR A 210 -16.38 -4.86 19.75
C THR A 210 -15.78 -5.81 18.72
N LEU A 211 -15.24 -5.29 17.60
CA LEU A 211 -14.57 -6.11 16.59
C LEU A 211 -13.23 -6.63 17.09
N ARG A 212 -12.50 -5.84 17.89
CA ARG A 212 -11.24 -6.23 18.51
C ARG A 212 -11.44 -7.37 19.50
N GLU A 213 -12.50 -7.32 20.29
CA GLU A 213 -12.86 -8.39 21.23
C GLU A 213 -13.29 -9.66 20.49
N GLN A 214 -14.10 -9.53 19.43
CA GLN A 214 -14.56 -10.67 18.63
C GLN A 214 -13.45 -11.39 17.87
N ALA A 215 -12.42 -10.67 17.42
CA ALA A 215 -11.31 -11.22 16.66
C ALA A 215 -10.10 -11.64 17.53
N GLY A 216 -10.20 -11.53 18.86
CA GLY A 216 -9.09 -11.77 19.79
C GLY A 216 -8.16 -10.57 19.87
N ALA A 217 -8.18 -9.86 21.00
CA ALA A 217 -7.52 -8.55 21.14
C ALA A 217 -6.01 -8.53 20.90
N ALA A 218 -5.34 -9.70 21.02
CA ALA A 218 -3.92 -9.89 20.78
C ALA A 218 -3.55 -9.94 19.28
N ASN A 219 -4.48 -10.37 18.41
CA ASN A 219 -4.21 -10.63 16.99
C ASN A 219 -4.65 -9.48 16.06
N VAL A 220 -5.16 -8.40 16.65
CA VAL A 220 -5.72 -7.28 15.90
C VAL A 220 -4.77 -6.09 15.90
N VAL A 221 -4.24 -5.76 14.72
CA VAL A 221 -3.36 -4.60 14.53
C VAL A 221 -4.16 -3.41 14.00
N ASP A 222 -4.05 -2.29 14.70
CA ASP A 222 -4.74 -1.06 14.34
C ASP A 222 -3.81 0.12 14.06
N LEU A 223 -3.56 0.36 12.77
CA LEU A 223 -2.72 1.46 12.29
C LEU A 223 -3.46 2.82 12.22
N HIS A 224 -4.65 2.91 12.80
CA HIS A 224 -5.45 4.14 12.83
C HIS A 224 -5.96 4.46 14.25
N GLU A 225 -5.37 3.87 15.28
CA GLU A 225 -5.80 4.01 16.68
C GLU A 225 -5.70 5.47 17.12
N GLN A 226 -4.54 6.11 16.91
CA GLN A 226 -4.32 7.49 17.31
C GLN A 226 -5.26 8.45 16.58
N PHE A 227 -5.51 8.22 15.29
CA PHE A 227 -6.45 9.02 14.51
C PHE A 227 -7.89 8.89 15.04
N ARG A 228 -8.34 7.68 15.40
CA ARG A 228 -9.69 7.50 15.96
C ARG A 228 -9.83 8.11 17.34
N GLY A 229 -8.79 8.07 18.17
CA GLY A 229 -8.75 8.73 19.47
C GLY A 229 -8.84 10.25 19.37
N GLN A 230 -8.11 10.88 18.45
CA GLN A 230 -8.13 12.33 18.27
C GLN A 230 -9.42 12.85 17.61
N PHE A 231 -10.03 12.06 16.72
CA PHE A 231 -11.21 12.47 15.95
C PHE A 231 -12.38 11.49 16.12
N PRO A 232 -12.97 11.36 17.33
CA PRO A 232 -14.06 10.42 17.56
C PRO A 232 -15.32 10.78 16.74
N TRP A 233 -15.55 12.08 16.52
CA TRP A 233 -16.66 12.60 15.70
C TRP A 233 -16.55 12.16 14.22
N TYR A 234 -15.33 11.97 13.71
CA TYR A 234 -15.10 11.56 12.33
C TYR A 234 -15.70 10.19 12.04
N THR A 235 -15.76 9.29 13.03
CA THR A 235 -16.40 7.98 12.86
C THR A 235 -17.91 8.08 12.61
N ARG A 236 -18.57 9.11 13.16
CA ARG A 236 -20.00 9.37 12.95
C ARG A 236 -20.24 9.91 11.54
N ILE A 237 -19.44 10.89 11.13
CA ILE A 237 -19.53 11.48 9.78
C ILE A 237 -19.18 10.43 8.72
N ARG A 238 -18.12 9.65 8.92
CA ARG A 238 -17.76 8.53 8.05
C ARG A 238 -18.92 7.54 7.92
N ARG A 239 -19.58 7.16 9.03
CA ARG A 239 -20.75 6.27 8.98
C ARG A 239 -21.91 6.89 8.20
N ALA A 240 -22.19 8.17 8.39
CA ALA A 240 -23.23 8.87 7.64
C ALA A 240 -22.94 8.89 6.12
N LEU A 241 -21.71 9.24 5.72
CA LEU A 241 -21.30 9.26 4.31
C LEU A 241 -21.27 7.87 3.67
N LEU A 242 -20.87 6.84 4.43
CA LEU A 242 -20.85 5.47 3.93
C LEU A 242 -22.25 4.90 3.68
N ARG A 243 -23.29 5.37 4.38
CA ARG A 243 -24.69 4.99 4.08
C ARG A 243 -25.09 5.42 2.67
N THR A 244 -24.53 6.51 2.16
CA THR A 244 -24.78 7.02 0.81
C THR A 244 -23.70 6.62 -0.21
N ARG A 245 -22.80 5.67 0.12
CA ARG A 245 -21.64 5.26 -0.71
C ARG A 245 -20.61 6.36 -0.98
N ILE A 246 -20.69 7.49 -0.28
CA ILE A 246 -19.77 8.61 -0.48
C ILE A 246 -18.49 8.35 0.31
N ARG A 247 -17.35 8.53 -0.35
CA ARG A 247 -16.04 8.47 0.33
C ARG A 247 -15.84 9.67 1.28
N PRO A 248 -15.13 9.51 2.40
CA PRO A 248 -14.93 10.60 3.36
C PRO A 248 -14.11 11.80 2.86
N HIS A 249 -13.27 11.60 1.82
CA HIS A 249 -12.53 12.69 1.18
C HIS A 249 -13.41 13.33 0.10
N LEU A 250 -14.10 14.40 0.48
CA LEU A 250 -15.16 15.02 -0.31
C LEU A 250 -14.64 15.80 -1.52
N VAL A 251 -13.43 16.36 -1.45
CA VAL A 251 -12.80 16.99 -2.61
C VAL A 251 -11.53 16.22 -2.90
N SER A 252 -11.51 15.55 -4.04
CA SER A 252 -10.33 14.86 -4.58
C SER A 252 -10.24 15.13 -6.08
N GLY A 253 -9.57 14.26 -6.82
CA GLY A 253 -9.28 14.46 -8.25
C GLY A 253 -10.54 14.59 -9.09
N ILE A 254 -11.55 13.75 -8.85
CA ILE A 254 -12.80 13.79 -9.64
C ILE A 254 -13.51 15.13 -9.42
N GLU A 255 -13.78 15.52 -8.18
CA GLU A 255 -14.48 16.78 -7.91
C GLU A 255 -13.68 17.97 -8.47
N PHE A 256 -12.37 18.01 -8.21
CA PHE A 256 -11.48 19.03 -8.75
C PHE A 256 -11.64 19.19 -10.27
N GLN A 257 -11.57 18.09 -11.02
CA GLN A 257 -11.75 18.10 -12.47
C GLN A 257 -13.16 18.56 -12.87
N MET A 258 -14.20 18.10 -12.19
CA MET A 258 -15.58 18.49 -12.53
C MET A 258 -15.81 19.99 -12.29
N PHE A 259 -15.25 20.56 -11.23
CA PHE A 259 -15.35 22.01 -11.00
C PHE A 259 -14.59 22.80 -12.06
N VAL A 260 -13.38 22.36 -12.44
CA VAL A 260 -12.55 23.04 -13.45
C VAL A 260 -13.16 22.94 -14.85
N PHE A 261 -13.60 21.75 -15.28
CA PHE A 261 -14.00 21.48 -16.66
C PHE A 261 -15.50 21.58 -16.92
N ILE A 262 -16.33 21.56 -15.87
CA ILE A 262 -17.78 21.65 -16.02
C ILE A 262 -18.29 22.94 -15.37
N VAL A 263 -18.10 23.08 -14.06
CA VAL A 263 -18.69 24.20 -13.32
C VAL A 263 -18.12 25.54 -13.79
N GLY A 264 -16.80 25.67 -13.89
CA GLY A 264 -16.12 26.88 -14.35
C GLY A 264 -16.61 27.39 -15.70
N PRO A 265 -16.57 26.56 -16.76
CA PRO A 265 -17.08 26.92 -18.08
C PRO A 265 -18.58 27.26 -18.09
N LEU A 266 -19.41 26.53 -17.32
CA LEU A 266 -20.85 26.78 -17.27
C LEU A 266 -21.20 28.13 -16.63
N ILE A 267 -20.47 28.55 -15.60
CA ILE A 267 -20.71 29.83 -14.92
C ILE A 267 -19.87 30.99 -15.50
N GLY A 268 -18.98 30.71 -16.45
CA GLY A 268 -18.06 31.68 -17.04
C GLY A 268 -16.95 32.18 -16.11
N GLN A 269 -16.70 31.50 -14.97
CA GLN A 269 -15.71 31.89 -13.96
C GLN A 269 -14.61 30.83 -13.82
N ILE A 270 -13.87 30.59 -14.89
CA ILE A 270 -12.90 29.48 -14.99
C ILE A 270 -11.74 29.65 -13.99
N LEU A 271 -11.12 30.83 -13.92
CA LEU A 271 -10.00 31.07 -13.00
C LEU A 271 -10.42 30.93 -11.54
N TRP A 272 -11.52 31.59 -11.15
CA TRP A 272 -12.00 31.56 -9.77
C TRP A 272 -12.36 30.14 -9.31
N THR A 273 -13.11 29.40 -10.13
CA THR A 273 -13.46 28.00 -9.81
C THR A 273 -12.24 27.11 -9.73
N THR A 274 -11.24 27.34 -10.57
CA THR A 274 -9.98 26.60 -10.54
C THR A 274 -9.21 26.88 -9.25
N VAL A 275 -9.06 28.14 -8.85
CA VAL A 275 -8.37 28.52 -7.61
C VAL A 275 -9.07 27.94 -6.39
N VAL A 276 -10.40 28.08 -6.28
CA VAL A 276 -11.17 27.54 -5.16
C VAL A 276 -11.06 26.01 -5.10
N SER A 277 -11.18 25.34 -6.25
CA SER A 277 -11.10 23.87 -6.30
C SER A 277 -9.70 23.36 -6.00
N ALA A 278 -8.66 24.07 -6.46
CA ALA A 278 -7.26 23.78 -6.14
C ALA A 278 -6.99 23.92 -4.64
N ALA A 279 -7.47 25.00 -4.01
CA ALA A 279 -7.33 25.22 -2.57
C ALA A 279 -8.03 24.12 -1.77
N LEU A 280 -9.25 23.74 -2.16
CA LEU A 280 -9.98 22.66 -1.52
C LEU A 280 -9.29 21.29 -1.71
N LEU A 281 -8.79 20.99 -2.91
CA LEU A 281 -8.02 19.77 -3.17
C LEU A 281 -6.79 19.71 -2.25
N MET A 282 -6.00 20.78 -2.20
CA MET A 282 -4.81 20.86 -1.34
C MET A 282 -5.14 20.68 0.14
N LEU A 283 -6.23 21.31 0.61
CA LEU A 283 -6.69 21.13 1.99
C LEU A 283 -7.00 19.66 2.30
N PHE A 284 -7.72 18.96 1.42
CA PHE A 284 -8.04 17.55 1.61
C PHE A 284 -6.81 16.64 1.51
N GLU A 285 -5.87 16.92 0.60
CA GLU A 285 -4.61 16.18 0.52
C GLU A 285 -3.75 16.36 1.77
N LEU A 286 -3.70 17.57 2.35
CA LEU A 286 -3.04 17.81 3.64
C LEU A 286 -3.69 17.01 4.77
N VAL A 287 -5.02 16.91 4.82
CA VAL A 287 -5.73 16.08 5.80
C VAL A 287 -5.40 14.59 5.62
N ILE A 288 -5.32 14.12 4.36
CA ILE A 288 -4.95 12.73 4.05
C ILE A 288 -3.50 12.46 4.48
N MET A 289 -2.58 13.39 4.21
CA MET A 289 -1.17 13.29 4.58
C MET A 289 -0.99 13.33 6.11
N TYR A 290 -1.72 14.18 6.82
CA TYR A 290 -1.74 14.20 8.28
C TYR A 290 -2.25 12.88 8.87
N LYS A 291 -3.35 12.36 8.34
CA LYS A 291 -3.87 11.04 8.74
C LYS A 291 -2.86 9.93 8.47
N PHE A 292 -2.17 9.99 7.33
CA PHE A 292 -1.15 9.02 6.97
C PHE A 292 0.07 9.10 7.91
N TRP A 293 0.51 10.31 8.28
CA TRP A 293 1.56 10.51 9.27
C TRP A 293 1.20 9.89 10.63
N LEU A 294 -0.03 10.08 11.11
CA LEU A 294 -0.50 9.40 12.34
C LEU A 294 -0.42 7.88 12.20
N SER A 295 -0.78 7.33 11.04
CA SER A 295 -0.68 5.89 10.77
C SER A 295 0.77 5.39 10.80
N THR A 296 1.73 6.19 10.33
CA THR A 296 3.16 5.82 10.43
C THR A 296 3.67 5.81 11.88
N ARG A 297 3.12 6.66 12.75
CA ARG A 297 3.44 6.64 14.19
C ARG A 297 2.86 5.41 14.89
N ASP A 298 1.61 5.06 14.58
CA ASP A 298 0.98 3.84 15.06
C ASP A 298 1.77 2.60 14.59
N TYR A 299 2.23 2.60 13.33
CA TYR A 299 3.12 1.57 12.80
C TYR A 299 4.43 1.46 13.61
N THR A 300 5.12 2.57 13.88
CA THR A 300 6.35 2.54 14.70
C THR A 300 6.10 1.97 16.09
N ARG A 301 4.98 2.32 16.74
CA ARG A 301 4.60 1.78 18.04
C ARG A 301 4.36 0.26 17.98
N VAL A 302 3.62 -0.22 16.98
CA VAL A 302 3.36 -1.66 16.79
C VAL A 302 4.67 -2.42 16.56
N MET A 303 5.58 -1.87 15.74
CA MET A 303 6.89 -2.46 15.51
C MET A 303 7.75 -2.50 16.78
N GLU A 304 7.70 -1.47 17.61
CA GLU A 304 8.41 -1.43 18.89
C GLU A 304 7.88 -2.49 19.87
N GLN A 305 6.55 -2.62 19.98
CA GLN A 305 5.90 -3.66 20.79
C GLN A 305 6.32 -5.07 20.35
N LEU A 306 6.27 -5.34 19.04
CA LEU A 306 6.73 -6.61 18.47
C LEU A 306 8.21 -6.88 18.73
N SER A 307 9.06 -5.83 18.73
CA SER A 307 10.49 -5.96 19.02
C SER A 307 10.80 -6.23 20.49
N GLN A 308 10.05 -5.62 21.42
CA GLN A 308 10.29 -5.74 22.87
C GLN A 308 9.84 -7.09 23.44
N GLU A 309 8.81 -7.70 22.87
CA GLU A 309 8.31 -9.02 23.29
C GLU A 309 9.16 -10.18 22.75
N THR A 310 10.08 -9.92 21.81
CA THR A 310 11.15 -10.88 21.50
C THR A 310 11.95 -11.08 22.78
N PRO A 311 11.99 -12.28 23.40
CA PRO A 311 12.83 -12.49 24.56
C PRO A 311 14.24 -12.11 24.12
N ARG A 312 14.85 -11.12 24.76
CA ARG A 312 16.28 -10.85 24.58
C ARG A 312 16.94 -12.22 24.74
N ALA A 313 17.45 -12.78 23.64
CA ALA A 313 18.14 -14.07 23.60
C ALA A 313 19.47 -14.07 24.39
N GLY A 314 19.63 -13.13 25.32
CA GLY A 314 20.73 -13.00 26.27
C GLY A 314 20.32 -12.36 27.61
N ALA A 315 19.03 -12.13 27.90
CA ALA A 315 18.62 -11.77 29.26
C ALA A 315 18.57 -13.04 30.09
N ILE A 316 19.69 -13.34 30.77
CA ILE A 316 19.82 -14.44 31.72
C ILE A 316 18.64 -14.35 32.70
N ALA A 317 17.81 -15.40 32.74
CA ALA A 317 16.69 -15.48 33.66
C ALA A 317 17.16 -15.23 35.10
N PRO A 318 16.44 -14.45 35.94
CA PRO A 318 16.86 -14.17 37.32
C PRO A 318 17.11 -15.44 38.15
N GLN A 319 16.44 -16.55 37.82
CA GLN A 319 16.68 -17.85 38.46
C GLN A 319 18.07 -18.45 38.16
N LEU A 320 18.71 -18.11 37.04
CA LEU A 320 20.09 -18.53 36.71
C LEU A 320 21.15 -17.69 37.45
N HIS A 321 20.78 -16.54 38.02
CA HIS A 321 21.67 -15.75 38.88
C HIS A 321 21.83 -16.36 40.29
N ARG A 322 20.93 -17.27 40.69
CA ARG A 322 20.96 -17.91 42.02
C ARG A 322 21.98 -19.06 42.16
N GLY A 323 22.68 -19.43 41.09
CA GLY A 323 23.55 -20.62 41.09
C GLY A 323 25.00 -20.40 41.53
N ARG A 324 25.49 -19.16 41.68
CA ARG A 324 26.93 -18.92 41.88
C ARG A 324 27.41 -18.86 43.34
N HIS A 325 26.52 -18.88 44.32
CA HIS A 325 26.90 -18.78 45.74
C HIS A 325 27.03 -20.13 46.48
N ARG A 326 26.67 -21.27 45.86
CA ARG A 326 26.78 -22.57 46.54
C ARG A 326 28.11 -23.31 46.30
N ARG A 327 28.86 -22.97 45.24
CA ARG A 327 30.16 -23.58 44.95
C ARG A 327 31.32 -22.99 45.75
N ALA A 328 31.27 -21.69 46.08
CA ALA A 328 32.30 -21.05 46.91
C ALA A 328 32.30 -21.57 48.36
N ALA A 329 31.12 -21.83 48.93
CA ALA A 329 31.02 -22.37 50.29
C ALA A 329 31.56 -23.81 50.41
N GLN A 330 31.43 -24.61 49.35
CA GLN A 330 31.87 -26.01 49.34
C GLN A 330 33.39 -26.14 49.09
N GLU A 331 33.99 -25.22 48.33
CA GLU A 331 35.45 -25.16 48.12
C GLU A 331 36.20 -24.61 49.35
N ASP A 332 35.58 -23.71 50.13
CA ASP A 332 36.16 -23.21 51.38
C ASP A 332 36.07 -24.22 52.54
N GLU A 333 35.00 -25.03 52.64
CA GLU A 333 34.91 -26.13 53.62
C GLU A 333 35.94 -27.24 53.35
N LEU A 334 36.15 -27.61 52.08
CA LEU A 334 37.14 -28.63 51.70
C LEU A 334 38.59 -28.17 51.91
N ARG A 335 38.88 -26.87 51.81
CA ARG A 335 40.21 -26.30 52.09
C ARG A 335 40.48 -26.12 53.58
N ALA A 336 39.43 -25.93 54.40
CA ALA A 336 39.57 -25.79 55.85
C ALA A 336 39.90 -27.12 56.56
N GLU A 337 39.43 -28.26 56.03
CA GLU A 337 39.75 -29.59 56.60
C GLU A 337 41.19 -30.05 56.29
N GLU A 338 41.83 -29.51 55.25
CA GLU A 338 43.17 -29.93 54.83
C GLU A 338 44.32 -29.22 55.60
N HIS A 339 44.01 -28.22 56.43
CA HIS A 339 45.00 -27.40 57.17
C HIS A 339 45.24 -27.81 58.64
N HIS A 340 44.69 -28.94 59.11
CA HIS A 340 44.91 -29.47 60.46
C HIS A 340 45.52 -30.87 60.48
N ARG A 341 46.68 -31.04 59.84
CA ARG A 341 47.58 -32.18 60.11
C ARG A 341 49.02 -31.69 60.28
N ALA A 342 49.51 -31.75 61.51
CA ALA A 342 50.93 -31.55 61.83
C ALA A 342 51.77 -32.76 61.37
N PRO A 343 53.06 -32.58 61.06
CA PRO A 343 53.87 -33.54 60.30
C PRO A 343 54.46 -34.67 61.16
N GLU A 344 54.52 -35.89 60.59
CA GLU A 344 55.30 -37.02 61.12
C GLU A 344 56.71 -37.03 60.50
N PRO A 345 57.74 -37.55 61.22
CA PRO A 345 59.14 -37.33 60.91
C PRO A 345 59.70 -38.24 59.79
N GLU A 346 60.81 -37.77 59.22
CA GLU A 346 61.51 -38.26 58.03
C GLU A 346 61.90 -39.75 58.02
N GLY A 347 61.85 -40.34 56.83
CA GLY A 347 62.58 -41.55 56.46
C GLY A 347 62.81 -41.59 54.93
N HIS A 348 64.01 -41.18 54.49
CA HIS A 348 64.49 -41.42 53.11
C HIS A 348 64.90 -42.90 52.95
N PRO A 349 64.60 -43.54 51.80
CA PRO A 349 65.66 -43.73 50.79
C PRO A 349 65.19 -43.83 49.32
N GLY A 350 66.07 -43.46 48.38
CA GLY A 350 66.13 -44.09 47.05
C GLY A 350 65.88 -43.20 45.82
N LEU A 351 66.95 -42.61 45.27
CA LEU A 351 67.05 -42.21 43.85
C LEU A 351 67.49 -43.43 43.01
N PRO A 352 67.13 -43.53 41.71
CA PRO A 352 68.14 -43.19 40.70
C PRO A 352 67.64 -42.50 39.39
N HIS A 353 68.49 -41.57 38.95
CA HIS A 353 68.99 -41.25 37.60
C HIS A 353 68.09 -40.86 36.39
N ARG A 354 68.27 -39.58 36.01
CA ARG A 354 68.18 -38.81 34.74
C ARG A 354 68.58 -39.55 33.43
N PRO A 355 68.19 -39.07 32.21
CA PRO A 355 68.80 -37.86 31.60
C PRO A 355 67.93 -36.92 30.73
N HIS A 356 68.46 -35.70 30.56
CA HIS A 356 68.07 -34.53 29.76
C HIS A 356 68.54 -34.63 28.27
N PRO A 357 68.62 -33.53 27.48
CA PRO A 357 67.59 -32.68 26.83
C PRO A 357 67.92 -32.45 25.33
N HIS A 358 67.18 -31.60 24.60
CA HIS A 358 67.66 -30.61 23.60
C HIS A 358 66.43 -29.90 23.01
N ALA A 359 66.18 -28.61 23.26
CA ALA A 359 66.81 -27.38 22.72
C ALA A 359 66.01 -26.80 21.51
N THR A 360 65.34 -25.68 21.76
CA THR A 360 64.77 -24.69 20.80
C THR A 360 65.90 -23.88 20.13
N PRO A 361 65.66 -23.07 19.06
CA PRO A 361 65.27 -21.65 19.24
C PRO A 361 64.51 -20.91 18.09
N HIS A 362 63.78 -19.83 18.47
CA HIS A 362 63.53 -18.48 17.86
C HIS A 362 63.19 -18.30 16.35
N VAL A 363 62.09 -17.63 15.87
CA VAL A 363 61.59 -16.20 15.90
C VAL A 363 62.52 -15.22 15.10
N PRO A 364 62.13 -14.07 14.42
CA PRO A 364 60.85 -13.32 14.15
C PRO A 364 60.64 -12.71 12.70
N GLY A 365 59.45 -12.11 12.42
CA GLY A 365 59.29 -10.67 12.01
C GLY A 365 59.07 -10.16 10.55
N PHE A 366 57.90 -9.53 10.29
CA PHE A 366 57.55 -8.35 9.43
C PHE A 366 57.62 -8.39 7.86
N PRO A 367 57.05 -7.41 7.09
CA PRO A 367 55.87 -6.51 7.22
C PRO A 367 54.97 -6.37 5.94
N GLN A 368 54.01 -5.42 5.99
CA GLN A 368 52.96 -5.00 5.03
C GLN A 368 53.39 -4.11 3.80
N GLN A 369 52.55 -4.18 2.75
CA GLN A 369 52.13 -3.18 1.71
C GLN A 369 53.10 -2.68 0.61
N THR A 370 52.65 -2.73 -0.67
CA THR A 370 52.46 -1.56 -1.58
C THR A 370 51.81 -1.92 -2.94
N ALA A 371 50.85 -1.07 -3.37
CA ALA A 371 50.53 -0.53 -4.71
C ALA A 371 50.30 -1.40 -5.99
N GLN A 372 49.15 -1.11 -6.64
CA GLN A 372 48.75 -1.34 -8.07
C GLN A 372 49.53 -0.43 -9.07
N PRO A 373 49.37 -0.45 -10.44
CA PRO A 373 48.26 -0.95 -11.29
C PRO A 373 48.65 -1.64 -12.64
N GLY A 374 47.67 -2.27 -13.33
CA GLY A 374 47.84 -2.76 -14.71
C GLY A 374 46.57 -3.40 -15.32
N THR A 375 46.20 -2.93 -16.51
CA THR A 375 45.01 -3.17 -17.37
C THR A 375 44.66 -4.62 -17.77
N PRO A 376 43.44 -4.88 -18.31
CA PRO A 376 42.79 -6.19 -18.38
C PRO A 376 42.97 -6.93 -19.72
N PRO A 377 42.59 -8.22 -19.81
CA PRO A 377 42.17 -8.79 -21.08
C PRO A 377 40.71 -9.26 -21.07
N GLN A 378 40.08 -9.00 -22.21
CA GLN A 378 38.82 -9.55 -22.68
C GLN A 378 38.90 -11.09 -22.78
N HIS A 379 37.81 -11.78 -22.44
CA HIS A 379 37.48 -13.03 -23.09
C HIS A 379 35.96 -13.16 -23.21
N SER A 380 35.50 -12.97 -24.43
CA SER A 380 34.21 -13.42 -24.94
C SER A 380 34.28 -14.92 -25.14
N ASP A 381 33.48 -15.70 -24.41
CA ASP A 381 33.17 -17.07 -24.79
C ASP A 381 31.67 -17.30 -24.74
N THR A 382 31.13 -17.35 -25.95
CA THR A 382 29.84 -17.90 -26.34
C THR A 382 29.75 -19.38 -26.00
N VAL A 383 28.70 -19.79 -25.28
CA VAL A 383 28.22 -21.19 -25.29
C VAL A 383 26.68 -21.19 -25.31
N PRO A 384 26.03 -22.08 -26.09
CA PRO A 384 24.67 -21.88 -26.60
C PRO A 384 23.58 -22.53 -25.75
N PHE A 385 22.35 -22.02 -25.95
CA PHE A 385 21.09 -22.57 -25.47
C PHE A 385 20.83 -24.02 -25.93
N PRO A 386 20.26 -24.87 -25.06
CA PRO A 386 19.52 -26.05 -25.50
C PRO A 386 18.02 -25.80 -25.50
N HIS A 387 17.40 -26.06 -26.65
CA HIS A 387 15.97 -26.28 -26.80
C HIS A 387 15.55 -27.62 -26.19
N LEU A 388 14.55 -27.59 -25.31
CA LEU A 388 13.66 -28.68 -24.89
C LEU A 388 12.37 -27.95 -24.50
N GLY A 389 11.16 -28.28 -24.93
CA GLY A 389 10.57 -29.52 -25.38
C GLY A 389 9.10 -29.39 -24.97
N THR A 390 8.20 -29.60 -25.90
CA THR A 390 6.74 -29.46 -25.73
C THR A 390 6.21 -30.38 -24.63
N ALA A 391 5.57 -29.82 -23.60
CA ALA A 391 4.74 -30.56 -22.67
C ALA A 391 3.43 -29.81 -22.41
N ARG A 392 2.33 -30.41 -22.86
CA ARG A 392 0.95 -30.04 -22.50
C ARG A 392 0.78 -30.26 -20.99
N SER A 393 0.30 -29.26 -20.26
CA SER A 393 -0.30 -29.45 -18.94
C SER A 393 -1.69 -28.83 -18.91
N SER A 394 -2.67 -29.72 -18.77
CA SER A 394 -4.05 -29.45 -18.41
C SER A 394 -4.10 -28.96 -16.95
N TRP A 395 -4.50 -27.71 -16.75
CA TRP A 395 -4.80 -27.16 -15.41
C TRP A 395 -6.32 -27.23 -15.17
N PRO A 396 -6.78 -27.78 -14.04
CA PRO A 396 -8.19 -27.77 -13.68
C PRO A 396 -8.65 -26.37 -13.27
N HIS A 397 -9.87 -26.04 -13.66
CA HIS A 397 -10.57 -24.80 -13.40
C HIS A 397 -10.59 -24.43 -11.90
N GLY A 398 -9.79 -23.43 -11.54
CA GLY A 398 -9.96 -22.62 -10.34
C GLY A 398 -10.91 -21.44 -10.63
N THR A 399 -11.80 -21.18 -9.69
CA THR A 399 -12.78 -20.10 -9.66
C THR A 399 -12.17 -18.71 -9.93
N PRO A 400 -12.86 -17.78 -10.62
CA PRO A 400 -12.30 -16.47 -10.91
C PRO A 400 -12.23 -15.62 -9.64
N GLY A 401 -11.01 -15.39 -9.14
CA GLY A 401 -10.73 -14.39 -8.13
C GLY A 401 -11.20 -13.01 -8.58
N THR A 402 -11.95 -12.35 -7.71
CA THR A 402 -12.44 -10.99 -7.85
C THR A 402 -11.27 -10.02 -7.74
N TRP A 403 -10.69 -9.63 -8.88
CA TRP A 403 -9.71 -8.54 -8.97
C TRP A 403 -10.41 -7.19 -8.81
N GLU A 404 -10.74 -6.82 -7.57
CA GLU A 404 -11.29 -5.51 -7.24
C GLU A 404 -10.15 -4.52 -6.94
N ASN A 405 -9.58 -3.96 -8.01
CA ASN A 405 -8.64 -2.85 -7.91
C ASN A 405 -9.41 -1.58 -7.50
N SER A 406 -9.44 -1.29 -6.20
CA SER A 406 -10.12 -0.14 -5.63
C SER A 406 -9.26 1.12 -5.81
N ARG A 407 -9.62 1.94 -6.79
CA ARG A 407 -9.33 3.39 -6.83
C ARG A 407 -10.58 4.18 -6.49
#